data_AF-A0A1L9V8Y4-F1
#
_entry.id   AF-A0A1L9V8Y4-F1
#
_cell.length_a   1.000
_cell.length_b   1.000
_cell.length_c   1.000
_cell.angle_alpha   90.00
_cell.angle_beta   90.00
_cell.angle_gamma   90.00
#
_symmetry.space_group_name_H-M   'P 1'
#
loop_
_entity.id
_entity.type
_entity.pdbx_description
1 polymer ?
#
loop_
_entity_poly.entity_id
_entity_poly.type
_entity_poly.pdbx_seq_one_letter_code
_entity_poly.pdbx_strand_id
1 'polypeptide(L)'
;MAKARTTSKHSRAARRDISPSANVDKSLLSAPRAETTVIQRDSILSERANAGISKKQPKPKNLSRAQRQRQQKGMEKAEMVVDQLENKVAKSVKRGNSVQARRADWEDTNRKSSKFEALQLDSAPKSRESKPARVTQNPVADNHAGNDEDEEIT
;
A
#
# COMPACT_ATOMS: atom_id res chain seq x y z
N MET A 1 -0.09 -44.15 -3.60
CA MET A 1 -1.01 -43.55 -4.58
C MET A 1 -2.39 -43.48 -3.94
N ALA A 2 -2.85 -42.31 -3.49
CA ALA A 2 -4.15 -42.18 -2.83
C ALA A 2 -5.29 -42.35 -3.85
N LYS A 3 -6.28 -43.18 -3.54
CA LYS A 3 -7.45 -43.40 -4.40
C LYS A 3 -8.23 -42.09 -4.53
N ALA A 4 -8.50 -41.65 -5.76
CA ALA A 4 -9.30 -40.46 -6.01
C ALA A 4 -10.68 -40.61 -5.35
N ARG A 5 -11.06 -39.62 -4.53
CA ARG A 5 -12.34 -39.64 -3.82
C ARG A 5 -13.47 -39.48 -4.84
N THR A 6 -14.47 -40.36 -4.78
CA THR A 6 -15.65 -40.30 -5.63
C THR A 6 -16.40 -39.00 -5.37
N THR A 7 -16.67 -38.21 -6.42
CA THR A 7 -17.40 -36.96 -6.31
C THR A 7 -18.85 -37.21 -5.87
N SER A 8 -19.29 -36.49 -4.82
CA SER A 8 -20.66 -36.62 -4.31
C SER A 8 -21.68 -36.10 -5.32
N LYS A 9 -22.77 -36.85 -5.51
CA LYS A 9 -23.92 -36.50 -6.36
C LYS A 9 -24.54 -35.14 -6.01
N HIS A 10 -24.39 -34.69 -4.76
CA HIS A 10 -24.97 -33.43 -4.26
C HIS A 10 -23.95 -32.30 -4.13
N SER A 11 -22.71 -32.52 -4.59
CA SER A 11 -21.68 -31.50 -4.53
C SER A 11 -22.03 -30.30 -5.42
N ARG A 12 -21.53 -29.12 -5.05
CA ARG A 12 -21.72 -27.90 -5.86
C ARG A 12 -21.14 -28.06 -7.27
N ALA A 13 -20.09 -28.85 -7.44
CA ALA A 13 -19.52 -29.20 -8.75
C ALA A 13 -20.54 -30.00 -9.59
N ALA A 14 -21.13 -31.06 -9.03
CA ALA A 14 -22.14 -31.87 -9.72
C ALA A 14 -23.39 -31.08 -10.13
N ARG A 15 -23.78 -30.07 -9.34
CA ARG A 15 -24.90 -29.17 -9.67
C ARG A 15 -24.55 -28.13 -10.76
N ARG A 16 -23.27 -27.88 -10.98
CA ARG A 16 -22.74 -26.94 -11.98
C ARG A 16 -22.26 -27.66 -13.24
N ASP A 17 -22.15 -28.98 -13.21
CA ASP A 17 -21.85 -29.78 -14.39
C ASP A 17 -22.99 -29.67 -15.41
N ILE A 18 -22.59 -29.59 -16.66
CA ILE A 18 -23.49 -29.48 -17.81
C ILE A 18 -24.36 -30.75 -17.89
N SER A 19 -25.67 -30.57 -18.09
CA SER A 19 -26.65 -31.67 -18.21
C SER A 19 -26.17 -32.74 -19.21
N PRO A 20 -26.34 -34.05 -18.94
CA PRO A 20 -25.94 -35.12 -19.85
C PRO A 20 -26.52 -35.02 -21.26
N SER A 21 -27.62 -34.29 -21.45
CA SER A 21 -28.28 -34.08 -22.74
C SER A 21 -27.66 -32.98 -23.61
N ALA A 22 -26.73 -32.18 -23.07
CA ALA A 22 -26.08 -31.12 -23.82
C ALA A 22 -24.81 -31.66 -24.49
N ASN A 23 -24.91 -31.91 -25.80
CA ASN A 23 -23.83 -32.44 -26.63
C ASN A 23 -22.85 -31.31 -27.02
N VAL A 24 -22.15 -30.75 -26.04
CA VAL A 24 -21.14 -29.72 -26.22
C VAL A 24 -19.76 -30.35 -26.14
N ASP A 25 -18.89 -30.06 -27.11
CA ASP A 25 -17.51 -30.55 -27.11
C ASP A 25 -16.74 -30.02 -25.87
N LYS A 26 -16.23 -30.95 -25.06
CA LYS A 26 -15.49 -30.69 -23.82
C LYS A 26 -13.97 -30.72 -24.01
N SER A 27 -13.48 -30.92 -25.24
CA SER A 27 -12.06 -30.98 -25.57
C SER A 27 -11.27 -29.77 -25.05
N LEU A 28 -11.87 -28.58 -25.05
CA LEU A 28 -11.27 -27.33 -24.59
C LEU A 28 -11.15 -27.20 -23.06
N LEU A 29 -11.89 -28.01 -22.27
CA LEU A 29 -11.81 -28.00 -20.80
C LEU A 29 -10.56 -28.73 -20.28
N SER A 30 -10.07 -29.72 -21.03
CA SER A 30 -8.86 -30.48 -20.67
C SER A 30 -7.60 -29.93 -21.33
N ALA A 31 -7.73 -28.97 -22.25
CA ALA A 31 -6.59 -28.37 -22.91
C ALA A 31 -5.76 -27.57 -21.89
N PRO A 32 -4.42 -27.71 -21.87
CA PRO A 32 -3.57 -26.87 -21.05
C PRO A 32 -3.78 -25.41 -21.43
N ARG A 33 -3.75 -24.52 -20.44
CA ARG A 33 -3.85 -23.07 -20.68
C ARG A 33 -2.72 -22.66 -21.62
N ALA A 34 -3.05 -21.96 -22.70
CA ALA A 34 -2.03 -21.36 -23.57
C ALA A 34 -1.24 -20.34 -22.72
N GLU A 35 -0.02 -20.71 -22.35
CA GLU A 35 0.88 -19.79 -21.67
C GLU A 35 1.39 -18.78 -22.68
N THR A 36 1.26 -17.51 -22.34
CA THR A 36 1.90 -16.44 -23.11
C THR A 36 3.40 -16.58 -22.86
N THR A 37 4.10 -17.24 -23.77
CA THR A 37 5.57 -17.22 -23.76
C THR A 37 5.98 -15.76 -23.89
N VAL A 38 6.48 -15.17 -22.80
CA VAL A 38 7.05 -13.83 -22.83
C VAL A 38 8.33 -13.94 -23.64
N ILE A 39 8.22 -13.73 -24.95
CA ILE A 39 9.38 -13.58 -25.82
C ILE A 39 10.13 -12.36 -25.28
N GLN A 40 11.23 -12.62 -24.59
CA GLN A 40 12.19 -11.60 -24.17
C GLN A 40 12.76 -11.01 -25.45
N ARG A 41 12.19 -9.90 -25.89
CA ARG A 41 12.67 -9.15 -27.04
C ARG A 41 13.72 -8.17 -26.53
N ASP A 42 14.93 -8.27 -27.06
CA ASP A 42 16.04 -7.42 -26.67
C ASP A 42 15.63 -5.95 -26.84
N SER A 43 15.62 -5.22 -25.72
CA SER A 43 15.28 -3.81 -25.71
C SER A 43 16.38 -3.03 -26.44
N ILE A 44 16.15 -2.77 -27.73
CA ILE A 44 17.03 -1.95 -28.59
C ILE A 44 17.26 -0.53 -27.99
N LEU A 45 16.46 -0.13 -26.99
CA LEU A 45 16.61 1.12 -26.25
C LEU A 45 17.78 1.11 -25.26
N SER A 46 18.18 -0.07 -24.74
CA SER A 46 19.24 -0.19 -23.74
C SER A 46 20.62 0.14 -24.31
N GLU A 47 20.90 -0.27 -25.54
CA GLU A 47 22.16 0.05 -26.24
C GLU A 47 22.27 1.54 -26.60
N ARG A 48 21.13 2.22 -26.78
CA ARG A 48 21.09 3.65 -27.15
C ARG A 48 21.25 4.61 -25.98
N ALA A 49 21.14 4.14 -24.74
CA ALA A 49 21.26 5.01 -23.56
C ALA A 49 22.63 5.73 -23.51
N ASN A 50 23.67 5.13 -24.08
CA ASN A 50 25.03 5.69 -24.13
C ASN A 50 25.62 5.81 -25.55
N ALA A 51 24.85 5.53 -26.61
CA ALA A 51 25.32 5.58 -28.01
C ALA A 51 25.31 6.99 -28.62
N GLY A 52 25.53 8.02 -27.80
CA GLY A 52 25.54 9.42 -28.24
C GLY A 52 26.91 9.88 -28.71
N ILE A 53 26.95 10.60 -29.83
CA ILE A 53 28.12 11.37 -30.29
C ILE A 53 28.53 12.34 -29.16
N SER A 54 29.56 11.99 -28.40
CA SER A 54 30.15 12.90 -27.41
C SER A 54 30.92 13.97 -28.17
N LYS A 55 30.31 15.14 -28.38
CA LYS A 55 31.03 16.31 -28.88
C LYS A 55 32.14 16.64 -27.87
N LYS A 56 33.38 16.80 -28.34
CA LYS A 56 34.50 17.25 -27.51
C LYS A 56 34.08 18.52 -26.79
N GLN A 57 34.04 18.47 -25.46
CA GLN A 57 33.63 19.63 -24.67
C GLN A 57 34.67 20.75 -24.88
N PRO A 58 34.25 21.96 -25.28
CA PRO A 58 35.19 23.06 -25.43
C PRO A 58 35.81 23.38 -24.07
N LYS A 59 37.07 23.82 -24.08
CA LYS A 59 37.75 24.32 -22.87
C LYS A 59 36.86 25.37 -22.19
N PRO A 60 36.77 25.38 -20.85
CA PRO A 60 35.88 26.28 -20.13
C PRO A 60 36.25 27.72 -20.49
N LYS A 61 35.30 28.43 -21.11
CA LYS A 61 35.43 29.86 -21.41
C LYS A 61 34.99 30.65 -20.18
N ASN A 62 35.64 31.77 -19.93
CA ASN A 62 35.22 32.69 -18.87
C ASN A 62 33.78 33.16 -19.14
N LEU A 63 32.88 32.89 -18.20
CA LEU A 63 31.48 33.27 -18.30
C LEU A 63 31.35 34.81 -18.30
N SER A 64 30.42 35.31 -19.11
CA SER A 64 29.97 36.70 -19.03
C SER A 64 29.30 36.98 -17.68
N ARG A 65 29.31 38.24 -17.22
CA ARG A 65 28.57 38.67 -16.02
C ARG A 65 27.09 38.26 -16.05
N ALA A 66 26.43 38.39 -17.21
CA ALA A 66 25.03 38.00 -17.36
C ALA A 66 24.82 36.48 -17.28
N GLN A 67 25.78 35.69 -17.76
CA GLN A 67 25.74 34.23 -17.64
C GLN A 67 25.93 33.80 -16.19
N ARG A 68 26.89 34.41 -15.46
CA ARG A 68 27.06 34.17 -14.02
C ARG A 68 25.79 34.48 -13.22
N GLN A 69 25.14 35.61 -13.51
CA GLN A 69 23.88 35.96 -12.84
C GLN A 69 22.76 34.95 -13.11
N ARG A 70 22.65 34.44 -14.34
CA ARG A 70 21.67 33.38 -14.66
C ARG A 70 21.99 32.07 -13.96
N GLN A 71 23.27 31.69 -13.90
CA GLN A 71 23.70 30.51 -13.18
C GLN A 71 23.38 30.62 -11.69
N GLN A 72 23.69 31.75 -11.06
CA GLN A 72 23.39 32.01 -9.65
C GLN A 72 21.88 31.88 -9.38
N LYS A 73 21.03 32.52 -10.17
CA LYS A 73 19.57 32.38 -10.08
C LYS A 73 19.09 30.95 -10.30
N GLY A 74 19.79 30.18 -11.13
CA GLY A 74 19.51 28.76 -11.35
C GLY A 74 19.81 27.92 -10.11
N MET A 75 20.92 28.21 -9.44
CA MET A 75 21.31 27.55 -8.18
C MET A 75 20.35 27.89 -7.05
N GLU A 76 20.00 29.17 -6.88
CA GLU A 76 19.00 29.61 -5.88
C GLU A 76 17.66 28.89 -6.06
N LYS A 77 17.18 28.76 -7.30
CA LYS A 77 15.94 28.00 -7.59
C LYS A 77 16.09 26.51 -7.30
N ALA A 78 17.26 25.93 -7.57
CA ALA A 78 17.50 24.51 -7.29
C ALA A 78 17.45 24.25 -5.78
N GLU A 79 18.07 25.11 -4.97
CA GLU A 79 18.02 25.04 -3.50
C GLU A 79 16.57 25.07 -2.99
N MET A 80 15.76 26.00 -3.47
CA MET A 80 14.33 26.05 -3.12
C MET A 80 13.55 24.78 -3.47
N VAL A 81 13.88 24.13 -4.58
CA VAL A 81 13.21 22.88 -5.00
C VAL A 81 13.66 21.70 -4.13
N VAL A 82 14.93 21.67 -3.74
CA VAL A 82 15.46 20.67 -2.79
C VAL A 82 14.74 20.78 -1.45
N ASP A 83 14.61 21.99 -0.89
CA ASP A 83 13.89 22.21 0.37
C ASP A 83 12.42 21.76 0.29
N GLN A 84 11.75 22.03 -0.81
CA GLN A 84 10.38 21.56 -1.04
C GLN A 84 10.30 20.04 -1.12
N LEU A 85 11.27 19.40 -1.77
CA LEU A 85 11.34 17.96 -1.91
C LEU A 85 11.60 17.29 -0.55
N GLU A 86 12.52 17.81 0.24
CA GLU A 86 12.81 17.33 1.60
C GLU A 86 11.56 17.41 2.49
N ASN A 87 10.85 18.54 2.45
CA ASN A 87 9.59 18.71 3.16
C ASN A 87 8.51 17.71 2.72
N LYS A 88 8.39 17.44 1.42
CA LYS A 88 7.43 16.47 0.87
C LYS A 88 7.81 15.04 1.29
N VAL A 89 9.09 14.69 1.23
CA VAL A 89 9.60 13.39 1.66
C VAL A 89 9.33 13.18 3.14
N ALA A 90 9.70 14.14 4.01
CA ALA A 90 9.43 14.07 5.44
C ALA A 90 7.92 13.88 5.74
N LYS A 91 7.06 14.65 5.06
CA LYS A 91 5.60 14.53 5.15
C LYS A 91 5.07 13.18 4.66
N SER A 92 5.69 12.59 3.64
CA SER A 92 5.33 11.28 3.09
C SER A 92 5.72 10.16 4.05
N VAL A 93 6.96 10.18 4.54
CA VAL A 93 7.47 9.23 5.53
C VAL A 93 6.62 9.25 6.80
N LYS A 94 6.29 10.44 7.32
CA LYS A 94 5.40 10.57 8.50
C LYS A 94 4.04 9.92 8.29
N ARG A 95 3.43 10.10 7.10
CA ARG A 95 2.16 9.44 6.75
C ARG A 95 2.32 7.92 6.64
N GLY A 96 3.40 7.45 6.02
CA GLY A 96 3.74 6.03 5.94
C GLY A 96 3.86 5.39 7.33
N ASN A 97 4.58 6.04 8.24
CA ASN A 97 4.73 5.59 9.64
C ASN A 97 3.38 5.52 10.37
N SER A 98 2.50 6.51 10.17
CA SER A 98 1.15 6.48 10.76
C SER A 98 0.30 5.30 10.27
N VAL A 99 0.41 4.94 8.98
CA VAL A 99 -0.29 3.77 8.43
C VAL A 99 0.30 2.47 8.97
N GLN A 100 1.63 2.36 9.05
CA GLN A 100 2.29 1.19 9.62
C GLN A 100 1.96 0.99 11.10
N ALA A 101 1.96 2.06 11.89
CA ALA A 101 1.54 2.03 13.29
C ALA A 101 0.10 1.53 13.43
N ARG A 102 -0.83 2.10 12.65
CA ARG A 102 -2.23 1.63 12.63
C ARG A 102 -2.38 0.17 12.19
N ARG A 103 -1.55 -0.30 11.26
CA ARG A 103 -1.53 -1.72 10.86
C ARG A 103 -1.09 -2.61 12.03
N ALA A 104 -0.06 -2.21 12.77
CA ALA A 104 0.38 -2.94 13.97
C ALA A 104 -0.74 -2.97 15.03
N ASP A 105 -1.41 -1.83 15.25
CA ASP A 105 -2.57 -1.76 16.16
C ASP A 105 -3.73 -2.65 15.69
N TRP A 106 -3.93 -2.80 14.38
CA TRP A 106 -4.96 -3.68 13.82
C TRP A 106 -4.63 -5.17 14.01
N GLU A 107 -3.39 -5.58 13.82
CA GLU A 107 -2.93 -6.95 14.12
C GLU A 107 -3.02 -7.26 15.62
N ASP A 108 -2.66 -6.30 16.48
CA ASP A 108 -2.80 -6.45 17.93
C ASP A 108 -4.27 -6.47 18.37
N THR A 109 -5.12 -5.65 17.77
CA THR A 109 -6.57 -5.65 18.01
C THR A 109 -7.20 -6.95 17.52
N ASN A 110 -6.78 -7.48 16.37
CA ASN A 110 -7.24 -8.77 15.85
C ASN A 110 -6.75 -9.95 16.69
N ARG A 111 -5.51 -9.90 17.19
CA ARG A 111 -5.02 -10.88 18.17
C ARG A 111 -5.82 -10.82 19.47
N LYS A 112 -6.20 -9.64 19.95
CA LYS A 112 -7.01 -9.47 21.16
C LYS A 112 -8.45 -9.95 20.95
N SER A 113 -9.06 -9.67 19.80
CA SER A 113 -10.41 -10.18 19.48
C SER A 113 -10.43 -11.69 19.26
N SER A 114 -9.39 -12.27 18.65
CA SER A 114 -9.25 -13.73 18.52
C SER A 114 -9.10 -14.41 19.89
N LYS A 115 -8.38 -13.78 20.83
CA LYS A 115 -8.29 -14.25 22.23
C LYS A 115 -9.61 -14.10 22.97
N PHE A 116 -10.38 -13.04 22.70
CA PHE A 116 -11.71 -12.86 23.27
C PHE A 116 -12.71 -13.89 22.73
N GLU A 117 -12.67 -14.22 21.44
CA GLU A 117 -13.47 -15.28 20.82
C GLU A 117 -13.11 -16.67 21.34
N ALA A 118 -11.81 -16.94 21.57
CA ALA A 118 -11.34 -18.17 22.22
C ALA A 118 -11.84 -18.28 23.67
N LEU A 119 -11.86 -17.18 24.44
CA LEU A 119 -12.41 -17.16 25.80
C LEU A 119 -13.95 -17.24 25.82
N GLN A 120 -14.63 -16.73 24.78
CA GLN A 120 -16.09 -16.79 24.65
C GLN A 120 -16.57 -18.22 24.36
N LEU A 121 -15.79 -19.02 23.60
CA LEU A 121 -16.07 -20.43 23.33
C LEU A 121 -15.92 -21.31 24.59
N ASP A 122 -15.04 -20.93 25.52
CA ASP A 122 -14.88 -21.60 26.82
C ASP A 122 -15.89 -21.12 27.88
N SER A 123 -16.70 -20.09 27.56
CA SER A 123 -17.61 -19.40 28.51
C SER A 123 -19.11 -19.61 28.25
N ALA A 124 -19.52 -20.64 27.48
CA ALA A 124 -20.92 -21.07 27.46
C ALA A 124 -21.30 -21.85 28.75
N PRO A 125 -22.53 -21.72 29.28
CA PRO A 125 -22.75 -21.18 30.63
C PRO A 125 -22.74 -22.20 31.77
N LYS A 126 -21.99 -21.92 32.84
CA LYS A 126 -22.41 -22.30 34.20
C LYS A 126 -23.12 -21.11 34.85
N SER A 127 -24.36 -21.37 35.21
CA SER A 127 -25.35 -20.53 35.89
C SER A 127 -24.83 -19.52 36.92
N ARG A 128 -25.44 -18.32 36.87
CA ARG A 128 -25.85 -17.41 37.98
C ARG A 128 -24.74 -16.74 38.79
N GLU A 129 -24.63 -15.42 38.75
CA GLU A 129 -25.38 -14.49 39.63
C GLU A 129 -25.08 -13.03 39.27
N SER A 130 -26.14 -12.22 39.19
CA SER A 130 -26.13 -10.78 38.92
C SER A 130 -25.84 -9.97 40.19
N LYS A 131 -24.99 -8.93 40.10
CA LYS A 131 -24.98 -7.75 40.98
C LYS A 131 -24.26 -6.55 40.32
N PRO A 132 -24.61 -5.29 40.67
CA PRO A 132 -24.90 -4.25 39.70
C PRO A 132 -23.77 -3.25 39.37
N ALA A 133 -23.98 -2.61 38.21
CA ALA A 133 -23.33 -1.45 37.59
C ALA A 133 -22.45 -0.56 38.48
N ARG A 134 -21.16 -0.45 38.12
CA ARG A 134 -20.28 0.66 38.52
C ARG A 134 -20.24 1.70 37.40
N VAL A 135 -20.74 2.88 37.75
CA VAL A 135 -20.82 4.13 36.97
C VAL A 135 -19.50 4.45 36.26
N THR A 136 -19.58 4.68 34.95
CA THR A 136 -18.53 5.23 34.11
C THR A 136 -18.34 6.72 34.41
N GLN A 137 -17.18 7.11 34.92
CA GLN A 137 -16.74 8.50 34.88
C GLN A 137 -15.99 8.71 33.55
N ASN A 138 -16.55 9.55 32.69
CA ASN A 138 -15.90 10.04 31.48
C ASN A 138 -14.66 10.87 31.88
N PRO A 139 -13.48 10.66 31.28
CA PRO A 139 -12.38 11.59 31.48
C PRO A 139 -12.70 12.93 30.81
N VAL A 140 -12.65 13.98 31.62
CA VAL A 140 -12.74 15.39 31.21
C VAL A 140 -11.66 15.66 30.15
N ALA A 141 -12.06 16.26 29.04
CA ALA A 141 -11.14 16.72 28.02
C ALA A 141 -10.33 17.90 28.58
N ASP A 142 -9.02 17.74 28.65
CA ASP A 142 -8.08 18.85 28.85
C ASP A 142 -8.15 19.78 27.63
N ASN A 143 -8.91 20.86 27.75
CA ASN A 143 -8.86 21.98 26.81
C ASN A 143 -7.53 22.72 27.03
N HIS A 144 -6.52 22.38 26.22
CA HIS A 144 -5.28 23.12 26.13
C HIS A 144 -5.24 23.90 24.82
N ALA A 145 -5.42 25.22 24.91
CA ALA A 145 -4.61 26.24 24.24
C ALA A 145 -5.30 27.61 24.41
N GLY A 146 -4.63 28.52 25.11
CA GLY A 146 -4.97 29.93 25.08
C GLY A 146 -4.81 30.45 23.65
N ASN A 147 -5.88 31.04 23.12
CA ASN A 147 -5.75 32.03 22.06
C ASN A 147 -5.44 33.35 22.77
N ASP A 148 -4.15 33.66 22.91
CA ASP A 148 -3.69 35.05 22.98
C ASP A 148 -3.73 35.55 21.53
N GLU A 149 -4.76 36.32 21.16
CA GLU A 149 -4.72 37.79 21.09
C GLU A 149 -3.81 38.31 19.96
N ASP A 150 -4.48 38.66 18.85
CA ASP A 150 -4.33 39.91 18.11
C ASP A 150 -2.95 40.61 18.12
N GLU A 151 -2.22 40.55 17.00
CA GLU A 151 -1.47 41.72 16.52
C GLU A 151 -1.65 41.89 15.00
N GLU A 152 -2.66 42.71 14.70
CA GLU A 152 -2.73 43.59 13.55
C GLU A 152 -1.44 44.43 13.45
N ILE A 153 -0.62 44.19 12.42
CA ILE A 153 0.33 45.20 11.92
C ILE A 153 0.03 45.44 10.44
N THR A 154 -0.53 46.61 10.21
CA THR A 154 -0.55 47.36 8.95
C THR A 154 0.86 47.84 8.60
#